data_AF-A0A2R6VX95-F1
#
_entry.id   AF-A0A2R6VX95-F1
#
_cell.length_a   1.000
_cell.length_b   1.000
_cell.length_c   1.000
_cell.angle_alpha   90.00
_cell.angle_beta   90.00
_cell.angle_gamma   90.00
#
_symmetry.space_group_name_H-M   'P 1'
#
loop_
_entity.id
_entity.type
_entity.pdbx_description
1 polymer ?
#
loop_
_entity_poly.entity_id
_entity_poly.type
_entity_poly.pdbx_seq_one_letter_code
_entity_poly.pdbx_strand_id
1 'polypeptide(L)'
;MEKLHLQDAEKRKTAEARNSLEAYATKDKLESLEGIETVSTEEQRDSLWAELNEAEDWLYTNGEDATAAEFKKKLDGPKKCGNAIFSRLDELIASAAAVSEARIILKTITETLEEWEESKPWILVKSKDDVRKKRREGEQKETKESDKKKERG
;
A
#
# COMPACT_ATOMS: atom_id res chain seq x y z
N MET A 1 -16.10 -26.50 -32.15
CA MET A 1 -16.30 -25.90 -30.82
C MET A 1 -14.97 -25.60 -30.15
N GLU A 2 -14.07 -26.58 -29.99
CA GLU A 2 -12.78 -26.38 -29.29
C GLU A 2 -11.85 -25.30 -29.87
N LYS A 3 -11.74 -25.22 -31.21
CA LYS A 3 -10.94 -24.18 -31.90
C LYS A 3 -11.44 -22.75 -31.66
N LEU A 4 -12.76 -22.57 -31.49
CA LEU A 4 -13.36 -21.25 -31.22
C LEU A 4 -13.07 -20.82 -29.78
N HIS A 5 -13.20 -21.74 -28.81
CA HIS A 5 -12.87 -21.47 -27.41
C HIS A 5 -11.40 -21.10 -27.20
N LEU A 6 -10.49 -21.74 -27.92
CA LEU A 6 -9.06 -21.41 -27.88
C LEU A 6 -8.80 -19.99 -28.38
N GLN A 7 -9.38 -19.62 -29.52
CA GLN A 7 -9.24 -18.27 -30.08
C GLN A 7 -9.85 -17.19 -29.19
N ASP A 8 -11.02 -17.43 -28.59
CA ASP A 8 -11.63 -16.50 -27.65
C ASP A 8 -10.78 -16.35 -26.38
N ALA A 9 -10.18 -17.44 -25.89
CA ALA A 9 -9.29 -17.41 -24.74
C ALA A 9 -8.00 -16.63 -25.03
N GLU A 10 -7.42 -16.76 -26.22
CA GLU A 10 -6.24 -16.00 -26.64
C GLU A 10 -6.53 -14.50 -26.76
N LYS A 11 -7.64 -14.12 -27.41
CA LYS A 11 -8.07 -12.72 -27.50
C LYS A 11 -8.28 -12.11 -26.11
N ARG A 12 -8.92 -12.84 -25.20
CA ARG A 12 -9.12 -12.39 -23.81
C ARG A 12 -7.79 -12.18 -23.09
N LYS A 13 -6.84 -13.12 -23.21
CA LYS A 13 -5.51 -12.98 -22.60
C LYS A 13 -4.75 -11.76 -23.12
N THR A 14 -4.83 -11.48 -24.42
CA THR A 14 -4.18 -10.30 -25.02
C THR A 14 -4.84 -9.02 -24.51
N ALA A 15 -6.17 -8.96 -24.47
CA ALA A 15 -6.90 -7.81 -23.94
C ALA A 15 -6.59 -7.55 -22.45
N GLU A 16 -6.56 -8.60 -21.62
CA GLU A 16 -6.19 -8.49 -20.20
C GLU A 16 -4.74 -8.00 -20.01
N ALA A 17 -3.81 -8.48 -20.83
CA ALA A 17 -2.41 -8.07 -20.76
C ALA A 17 -2.22 -6.61 -21.20
N ARG A 18 -2.91 -6.19 -22.28
CA ARG A 18 -2.93 -4.81 -22.76
C ARG A 18 -3.51 -3.87 -21.70
N ASN A 19 -4.70 -4.19 -21.18
CA ASN A 19 -5.33 -3.40 -20.11
C ASN A 19 -4.44 -3.30 -18.86
N SER A 20 -3.71 -4.36 -18.53
CA SER A 20 -2.78 -4.35 -17.39
C SER A 20 -1.60 -3.40 -17.62
N LEU A 21 -1.08 -3.32 -18.86
CA LEU A 21 0.00 -2.41 -19.21
C LEU A 21 -0.49 -0.96 -19.27
N GLU A 22 -1.62 -0.72 -19.93
CA GLU A 22 -2.27 0.59 -19.98
C GLU A 22 -2.59 1.10 -18.58
N ALA A 23 -3.20 0.28 -17.71
CA ALA A 23 -3.47 0.66 -16.32
C ALA A 23 -2.20 1.01 -15.53
N TYR A 24 -1.08 0.33 -15.80
CA TYR A 24 0.19 0.64 -15.16
C TYR A 24 0.82 1.91 -15.70
N ALA A 25 0.73 2.15 -17.02
CA ALA A 25 1.20 3.35 -17.71
C ALA A 25 0.40 4.60 -17.30
N THR A 26 -0.93 4.47 -17.14
CA THR A 26 -1.84 5.55 -16.66
C THR A 26 -1.65 5.93 -15.19
N LYS A 27 -0.58 5.51 -14.52
CA LYS A 27 -0.17 6.02 -13.20
C LYS A 27 0.40 7.44 -13.29
N ASP A 28 -0.24 8.26 -14.13
CA ASP A 28 0.13 9.56 -14.69
C ASP A 28 0.13 10.71 -13.68
N LYS A 29 0.48 10.42 -12.45
CA LYS A 29 1.09 11.37 -11.54
C LYS A 29 1.63 10.56 -10.37
N LEU A 30 2.70 9.81 -10.62
CA LEU A 30 3.61 9.43 -9.54
C LEU A 30 3.89 10.66 -8.66
N GLU A 31 4.05 11.83 -9.27
CA GLU A 31 4.22 13.12 -8.59
C GLU A 31 2.99 13.63 -7.80
N SER A 32 1.76 13.21 -8.12
CA SER A 32 0.58 13.57 -7.31
C SER A 32 0.24 12.52 -6.26
N LEU A 33 1.01 11.44 -6.17
CA LEU A 33 0.85 10.47 -5.09
C LEU A 33 1.46 11.06 -3.82
N GLU A 34 0.59 11.57 -2.96
CA GLU A 34 0.98 12.09 -1.65
C GLU A 34 1.77 11.04 -0.86
N GLY A 35 2.96 11.41 -0.38
CA GLY A 35 3.82 10.53 0.40
C GLY A 35 4.77 9.64 -0.40
N ILE A 36 4.75 9.69 -1.75
CA ILE A 36 5.67 8.91 -2.56
C ILE A 36 7.14 9.26 -2.28
N GLU A 37 7.43 10.55 -2.09
CA GLU A 37 8.78 11.05 -1.78
C GLU A 37 9.29 10.53 -0.43
N THR A 38 8.39 10.22 0.49
CA THR A 38 8.72 9.67 1.81
C THR A 38 9.10 8.19 1.74
N VAL A 39 8.69 7.48 0.68
CA VAL A 39 8.88 6.02 0.55
C VAL A 39 9.81 5.60 -0.59
N SER A 40 10.38 6.57 -1.31
CA SER A 40 11.28 6.33 -2.44
C SER A 40 12.39 7.38 -2.53
N THR A 41 13.50 7.01 -3.18
CA THR A 41 14.53 7.98 -3.59
C THR A 41 14.19 8.63 -4.92
N GLU A 42 14.90 9.69 -5.29
CA GLU A 42 14.77 10.35 -6.60
C GLU A 42 15.15 9.39 -7.73
N GLU A 43 16.27 8.67 -7.60
CA GLU A 43 16.74 7.73 -8.63
C GLU A 43 15.75 6.59 -8.88
N GLN A 44 15.04 6.14 -7.84
CA GLN A 44 13.99 5.12 -7.96
C GLN A 44 12.78 5.65 -8.72
N ARG A 45 12.40 6.92 -8.50
CA ARG A 45 11.30 7.57 -9.23
C ARG A 45 11.70 7.81 -10.68
N ASP A 46 12.90 8.30 -10.94
CA ASP A 46 13.41 8.53 -12.29
C ASP A 46 13.49 7.24 -13.09
N SER A 47 13.98 6.16 -12.48
CA SER A 47 14.03 4.83 -13.11
C SER A 47 12.63 4.32 -13.45
N LEU A 48 11.65 4.53 -12.56
CA LEU A 48 10.27 4.16 -12.82
C LEU A 48 9.65 5.02 -13.93
N TRP A 49 9.92 6.32 -13.95
CA TRP A 49 9.48 7.23 -15.00
C TRP A 49 10.01 6.84 -16.37
N ALA A 50 11.31 6.51 -16.46
CA ALA A 50 11.92 6.05 -17.70
C ALA A 50 11.22 4.79 -18.24
N GLU A 51 10.99 3.79 -17.39
CA GLU A 51 10.31 2.54 -17.77
C GLU A 51 8.84 2.77 -18.20
N LEU A 52 8.13 3.70 -17.56
CA LEU A 52 6.76 4.07 -17.92
C LEU A 52 6.70 4.76 -19.28
N ASN A 53 7.57 5.75 -19.52
CA ASN A 53 7.66 6.42 -20.82
C ASN A 53 8.00 5.42 -21.93
N GLU A 54 8.96 4.52 -21.68
CA GLU A 54 9.33 3.48 -22.65
C GLU A 54 8.17 2.50 -22.92
N ALA A 55 7.31 2.24 -21.93
CA ALA A 55 6.10 1.42 -22.08
C ALA A 55 5.01 2.13 -22.87
N GLU A 56 4.79 3.42 -22.63
CA GLU A 56 3.84 4.25 -23.37
C GLU A 56 4.25 4.39 -24.85
N ASP A 57 5.50 4.75 -25.12
CA ASP A 57 6.03 4.85 -26.49
C ASP A 57 5.89 3.52 -27.26
N TRP A 58 6.12 2.41 -26.56
CA TRP A 58 5.94 1.08 -27.13
C TRP A 58 4.47 0.76 -27.44
N LEU A 59 3.53 1.19 -26.59
CA LEU A 59 2.10 1.02 -26.85
C LEU A 59 1.67 1.73 -28.15
N TYR A 60 2.20 2.92 -28.42
CA TYR A 60 1.90 3.66 -29.65
C TYR A 60 2.59 3.12 -30.91
N THR A 61 3.77 2.51 -30.78
CA THR A 61 4.58 2.07 -31.93
C THR A 61 4.41 0.59 -32.29
N ASN A 62 4.33 -0.28 -31.29
CA ASN A 62 4.31 -1.73 -31.45
C ASN A 62 3.12 -2.41 -30.76
N GLY A 63 2.31 -1.68 -29.99
CA GLY A 63 1.24 -2.24 -29.16
C GLY A 63 -0.03 -2.65 -29.92
N GLU A 64 -0.27 -2.15 -31.14
CA GLU A 64 -1.55 -2.38 -31.84
C GLU A 64 -1.81 -3.86 -32.15
N ASP A 65 -0.80 -4.57 -32.67
CA ASP A 65 -0.86 -5.99 -33.05
C ASP A 65 -0.07 -6.93 -32.11
N ALA A 66 0.33 -6.43 -30.93
CA ALA A 66 1.17 -7.18 -30.01
C ALA A 66 0.44 -8.40 -29.38
N THR A 67 1.21 -9.43 -29.11
CA THR A 67 0.75 -10.63 -28.41
C THR A 67 0.66 -10.41 -26.90
N ALA A 68 -0.15 -11.23 -26.22
CA ALA A 68 -0.21 -11.22 -24.75
C ALA A 68 1.16 -11.39 -24.06
N ALA A 69 2.10 -12.11 -24.69
CA ALA A 69 3.44 -12.30 -24.17
C ALA A 69 4.28 -11.02 -24.24
N GLU A 70 4.15 -10.26 -25.34
CA GLU A 70 4.86 -8.99 -25.53
C GLU A 70 4.34 -7.92 -24.56
N PHE A 71 3.03 -7.81 -24.37
CA PHE A 71 2.45 -6.94 -23.35
C PHE A 71 2.95 -7.27 -21.94
N LYS A 72 2.99 -8.57 -21.58
CA LYS A 72 3.50 -9.00 -20.27
C LYS A 72 4.98 -8.68 -20.10
N LYS A 73 5.80 -8.94 -21.13
CA LYS A 73 7.23 -8.63 -21.11
C LYS A 73 7.46 -7.13 -20.93
N LYS A 74 6.66 -6.29 -21.60
CA LYS A 74 6.79 -4.84 -21.47
C LYS A 74 6.34 -4.33 -20.11
N LEU A 75 5.36 -4.99 -19.49
CA LEU A 75 4.89 -4.70 -18.13
C LEU A 75 5.92 -5.04 -17.03
N ASP A 76 6.87 -5.95 -17.28
CA ASP A 76 7.84 -6.38 -16.27
C ASP A 76 8.78 -5.26 -15.83
N GLY A 77 9.20 -4.38 -16.74
CA GLY A 77 10.11 -3.26 -16.44
C GLY A 77 9.50 -2.28 -15.43
N PRO A 78 8.36 -1.65 -15.76
CA PRO A 78 7.65 -0.77 -14.85
C PRO A 78 7.32 -1.44 -13.50
N LYS A 79 6.91 -2.72 -13.50
CA LYS A 79 6.61 -3.49 -12.27
C LYS A 79 7.83 -3.70 -11.37
N LYS A 80 9.01 -3.97 -11.93
CA LYS A 80 10.24 -4.19 -11.16
C LYS A 80 10.62 -2.94 -10.36
N CYS A 81 10.48 -1.76 -10.97
CA CYS A 81 10.79 -0.50 -10.30
C CYS A 81 9.67 -0.08 -9.35
N GLY A 82 8.40 -0.16 -9.78
CA GLY A 82 7.30 0.48 -9.06
C GLY A 82 6.65 -0.35 -7.97
N ASN A 83 6.60 -1.69 -8.06
CA ASN A 83 5.85 -2.50 -7.08
C ASN A 83 6.31 -2.25 -5.64
N ALA A 84 7.62 -2.18 -5.41
CA ALA A 84 8.15 -1.94 -4.07
C ALA A 84 7.77 -0.54 -3.54
N ILE A 85 7.73 0.47 -4.41
CA ILE A 85 7.35 1.84 -4.05
C ILE A 85 5.86 1.88 -3.69
N PHE A 86 5.01 1.32 -4.56
CA PHE A 86 3.56 1.30 -4.33
C PHE A 86 3.18 0.51 -3.08
N SER A 87 3.80 -0.64 -2.83
CA SER A 87 3.54 -1.41 -1.60
C SER A 87 3.91 -0.64 -0.33
N ARG A 88 5.03 0.11 -0.34
CA ARG A 88 5.40 0.95 0.81
C ARG A 88 4.46 2.14 0.98
N LEU A 89 3.98 2.71 -0.11
CA LEU A 89 2.99 3.78 -0.08
C LEU A 89 1.65 3.29 0.49
N ASP A 90 1.17 2.14 0.02
CA ASP A 90 -0.04 1.48 0.54
C ASP A 90 0.11 1.19 2.04
N GLU A 91 1.28 0.70 2.46
CA GLU A 91 1.61 0.47 3.87
C GLU A 91 1.61 1.79 4.67
N LEU A 92 2.17 2.87 4.13
CA LEU A 92 2.19 4.17 4.79
C LEU A 92 0.76 4.67 5.07
N ILE A 93 -0.12 4.58 4.06
CA ILE A 93 -1.53 4.98 4.17
C ILE A 93 -2.27 4.08 5.16
N ALA A 94 -2.13 2.77 5.03
CA ALA A 94 -2.76 1.81 5.93
C ALA A 94 -2.27 1.95 7.38
N SER A 95 -0.98 2.27 7.58
CA SER A 95 -0.40 2.45 8.90
C SER A 95 -1.01 3.66 9.62
N ALA A 96 -1.29 4.75 8.92
CA ALA A 96 -1.93 5.92 9.51
C ALA A 96 -3.36 5.62 9.98
N ALA A 97 -4.11 4.85 9.19
CA ALA A 97 -5.45 4.40 9.57
C ALA A 97 -5.41 3.49 10.80
N ALA A 98 -4.54 2.47 10.80
CA ALA A 98 -4.41 1.54 11.92
C ALA A 98 -3.97 2.23 13.23
N VAL A 99 -3.05 3.20 13.15
CA VAL A 99 -2.63 4.01 14.30
C VAL A 99 -3.79 4.86 14.83
N SER A 100 -4.57 5.48 13.94
CA SER A 100 -5.75 6.27 14.35
C SER A 100 -6.77 5.40 15.10
N GLU A 101 -7.09 4.22 14.57
CA GLU A 101 -7.99 3.27 15.22
C GLU A 101 -7.48 2.82 16.59
N ALA A 102 -6.18 2.51 16.69
CA ALA A 102 -5.55 2.13 17.95
C ALA A 102 -5.67 3.25 19.00
N ARG A 103 -5.49 4.52 18.61
CA ARG A 103 -5.67 5.68 19.49
C ARG A 103 -7.11 5.80 19.99
N ILE A 104 -8.10 5.58 19.10
CA ILE A 104 -9.52 5.58 19.48
C ILE A 104 -9.79 4.50 20.53
N ILE A 105 -9.31 3.28 20.29
CA ILE A 105 -9.47 2.16 21.23
C ILE A 105 -8.84 2.49 22.59
N LEU A 106 -7.63 3.04 22.62
CA LEU A 106 -6.97 3.45 23.87
C LEU A 106 -7.76 4.52 24.63
N LYS A 107 -8.37 5.47 23.91
CA LYS A 107 -9.26 6.48 24.50
C LYS A 107 -10.49 5.83 25.13
N THR A 108 -11.17 4.96 24.38
CA THR A 108 -12.37 4.25 24.87
C THR A 108 -12.05 3.38 26.08
N ILE A 109 -10.90 2.69 26.09
CA ILE A 109 -10.45 1.91 27.27
C ILE A 109 -10.25 2.85 28.47
N THR A 110 -9.67 4.03 28.27
CA THR A 110 -9.44 5.00 29.35
C THR A 110 -10.76 5.49 29.93
N GLU A 111 -11.70 5.92 29.08
CA GLU A 111 -13.05 6.37 29.49
C GLU A 111 -13.81 5.25 30.21
N THR A 112 -13.74 4.01 29.71
CA THR A 112 -14.39 2.86 30.33
C THR A 112 -13.80 2.55 31.72
N LEU A 113 -12.48 2.70 31.89
CA LEU A 113 -11.83 2.49 33.17
C LEU A 113 -12.24 3.54 34.21
N GLU A 114 -12.36 4.81 33.80
CA GLU A 114 -12.86 5.91 34.62
C GLU A 114 -14.32 5.67 35.03
N GLU A 115 -15.18 5.29 34.08
CA GLU A 115 -16.58 4.93 34.35
C GLU A 115 -16.69 3.76 35.34
N TRP A 116 -15.81 2.75 35.24
CA TRP A 116 -15.80 1.61 36.15
C TRP A 116 -15.27 1.95 37.54
N GLU A 117 -14.49 3.03 37.68
CA GLU A 117 -14.07 3.55 38.98
C GLU A 117 -15.27 4.06 39.78
N GLU A 118 -16.28 4.61 39.10
CA GLU A 118 -17.51 5.11 39.71
C GLU A 118 -18.62 4.05 39.79
N SER A 119 -18.82 3.27 38.73
CA SER A 119 -20.00 2.39 38.57
C SER A 119 -19.77 0.94 38.97
N LYS A 120 -18.52 0.47 39.03
CA LYS A 120 -18.19 -0.95 39.24
C LYS A 120 -17.08 -1.16 40.29
N PRO A 121 -17.35 -0.82 41.57
CA PRO A 121 -16.36 -0.93 42.65
C PRO A 121 -15.92 -2.37 42.96
N TRP A 122 -16.69 -3.38 42.54
CA TRP A 122 -16.34 -4.79 42.72
C TRP A 122 -15.30 -5.31 41.71
N ILE A 123 -14.92 -4.53 40.70
CA ILE A 123 -13.84 -4.90 39.78
C ILE A 123 -12.51 -4.73 40.49
N LEU A 124 -11.78 -5.84 40.62
CA LEU A 124 -10.53 -5.92 41.39
C LEU A 124 -9.50 -4.88 40.91
N VAL A 125 -8.93 -4.12 41.84
CA VAL A 125 -7.90 -3.09 41.56
C VAL A 125 -6.76 -3.64 40.71
N LYS A 126 -6.35 -4.89 40.96
CA LYS A 126 -5.34 -5.61 40.16
C LYS A 126 -5.72 -5.74 38.69
N SER A 127 -6.99 -6.01 38.38
CA SER A 127 -7.47 -6.08 36.99
C SER A 127 -7.44 -4.72 36.31
N LYS A 128 -7.69 -3.63 37.05
CA LYS A 128 -7.58 -2.26 36.53
C LYS A 128 -6.11 -1.87 36.29
N ASP A 129 -5.22 -2.25 37.21
CA ASP A 129 -3.79 -1.99 37.10
C ASP A 129 -3.12 -2.79 35.95
N ASP A 130 -3.56 -4.02 35.70
CA ASP A 130 -3.11 -4.82 34.56
C ASP A 130 -3.48 -4.15 33.22
N VAL A 131 -4.70 -3.59 33.10
CA VAL A 131 -5.11 -2.82 31.92
C VAL A 131 -4.30 -1.52 31.78
N ARG A 132 -4.09 -0.78 32.89
CA ARG A 132 -3.24 0.43 32.91
C ARG A 132 -1.79 0.13 32.48
N LYS A 133 -1.24 -1.01 32.91
CA LYS A 133 0.10 -1.46 32.51
C LYS A 133 0.18 -1.74 31.02
N LYS A 134 -0.78 -2.52 30.48
CA LYS A 134 -0.83 -2.87 29.06
C LYS A 134 -1.00 -1.64 28.16
N ARG A 135 -1.76 -0.64 28.61
CA ARG A 135 -1.86 0.67 27.96
C ARG A 135 -0.49 1.38 27.87
N ARG A 136 0.22 1.52 28.99
CA ARG A 136 1.55 2.14 29.02
C ARG A 136 2.56 1.44 28.11
N GLU A 137 2.50 0.11 28.06
CA GLU A 137 3.31 -0.68 27.13
C GLU A 137 2.98 -0.39 25.66
N GLY A 138 1.70 -0.15 25.35
CA GLY A 138 1.25 0.29 24.02
C GLY A 138 1.79 1.68 23.65
N GLU A 139 1.62 2.67 24.53
CA GLU A 139 2.10 4.05 24.33
C GLU A 139 3.63 4.13 24.17
N GLN A 140 4.37 3.32 24.94
CA GLN A 140 5.84 3.24 24.83
C GLN A 140 6.33 2.59 23.53
N LYS A 141 5.55 1.69 22.94
CA LYS A 141 5.88 1.09 21.64
C LYS A 141 5.63 2.08 20.51
N GLU A 142 4.52 2.82 20.58
CA GLU A 142 4.15 3.84 19.60
C GLU A 142 5.16 5.00 19.53
N THR A 143 5.66 5.45 20.69
CA THR A 143 6.72 6.48 20.78
C THR A 143 8.04 6.01 20.17
N LYS A 144 8.49 4.80 20.51
CA LYS A 144 9.71 4.21 19.93
C LYS A 144 9.62 4.00 18.41
N GLU A 145 8.45 3.62 17.91
CA GLU A 145 8.20 3.46 16.47
C GLU A 145 8.25 4.82 15.75
N SER A 146 7.68 5.86 16.35
CA SER A 146 7.69 7.23 15.82
C SER A 146 9.09 7.83 15.73
N ASP A 147 9.92 7.62 16.76
CA ASP A 147 11.30 8.10 16.79
C ASP A 147 12.18 7.38 15.75
N LYS A 148 12.03 6.06 15.62
CA LYS A 148 12.73 5.26 14.61
C LYS A 148 12.35 5.65 13.17
N LYS A 149 11.12 6.12 12.95
CA LYS A 149 10.66 6.62 11.65
C LYS A 149 11.26 7.99 11.31
N LYS A 150 11.55 8.84 12.31
CA LYS A 150 12.25 10.12 12.12
C LYS A 150 13.74 9.97 11.81
N GLU A 151 14.39 8.92 12.29
CA GLU A 151 15.81 8.66 11.99
C GLU A 151 16.05 8.05 10.60
N ARG A 152 14.99 7.60 9.92
CA ARG A 152 15.06 6.88 8.64
C ARG A 152 14.58 7.68 7.42
N GLY A 153 13.95 8.83 7.64
CA GLY A 153 13.56 9.77 6.60
C GLY A 153 14.57 10.91 6.50
#